data_AF-A0A6A2FXL2-F1
#
_entry.id   AF-A0A6A2FXL2-F1
#
_cell.length_a   1.000
_cell.length_b   1.000
_cell.length_c   1.000
_cell.angle_alpha   90.00
_cell.angle_beta   90.00
_cell.angle_gamma   90.00
#
_symmetry.space_group_name_H-M   'P 1'
#
loop_
_entity.id
_entity.type
_entity.pdbx_description
1 polymer ?
#
loop_
_entity_poly.entity_id
_entity_poly.type
_entity_poly.pdbx_seq_one_letter_code
_entity_poly.pdbx_strand_id
1 'polypeptide(L)'
;MKEENYPTGAFVAFVLLSQNEWDIKKLINDCKADWNIEIPYDGNEEALVAVMGDVTLAVAIMPAPVPNQEAEHYAGANYMWKDAVEVTKSHKAHLMVSVLGKDANLLERGKLFTKVVSSCLKQERAIAVYTDGTVFYPQFYCDVASVMQQDDEALPILDWVWFGVYRTEECAGIYTYGMRKFGKEEMEVYAANADLNDVRDFLLDIVTYVLDCDVTLNDGETIGFSEEQKLRITLSDAVALDGKSLKLEYPQ
;
A
#
# COMPACT_ATOMS: atom_id res chain seq x y z
N MET A 1 11.38 -12.10 3.32
CA MET A 1 11.35 -10.86 4.14
C MET A 1 10.57 -11.24 5.37
N LYS A 2 11.04 -10.92 6.59
CA LYS A 2 10.20 -11.15 7.77
C LYS A 2 8.99 -10.25 7.67
N GLU A 3 7.88 -10.83 7.31
CA GLU A 3 6.61 -10.15 7.36
C GLU A 3 6.28 -10.02 8.85
N GLU A 4 6.38 -8.80 9.37
CA GLU A 4 5.75 -8.51 10.64
C GLU A 4 4.25 -8.77 10.45
N ASN A 5 3.66 -9.59 11.32
CA ASN A 5 2.22 -9.85 11.32
C ASN A 5 1.48 -8.55 11.64
N TYR A 6 1.32 -7.67 10.65
CA TYR A 6 0.49 -6.48 10.77
C TYR A 6 -0.96 -6.96 10.97
N PRO A 7 -1.59 -6.60 12.10
CA PRO A 7 -2.98 -6.99 12.31
C PRO A 7 -3.84 -6.40 11.20
N THR A 8 -4.87 -7.14 10.77
CA THR A 8 -5.83 -6.66 9.77
C THR A 8 -6.34 -5.26 10.13
N GLY A 9 -6.34 -4.37 9.14
CA GLY A 9 -6.68 -2.97 9.30
C GLY A 9 -5.63 -2.14 10.05
N ALA A 10 -4.38 -2.55 10.16
CA ALA A 10 -3.31 -1.63 10.55
C ALA A 10 -2.85 -0.81 9.34
N PHE A 11 -3.34 0.43 9.23
CA PHE A 11 -2.89 1.38 8.20
C PHE A 11 -1.88 2.34 8.79
N VAL A 12 -0.61 2.20 8.41
CA VAL A 12 0.51 3.06 8.83
C VAL A 12 1.42 3.32 7.63
N ALA A 13 1.84 4.56 7.45
CA ALA A 13 2.84 4.97 6.48
C ALA A 13 3.82 5.97 7.09
N PHE A 14 5.01 6.03 6.48
CA PHE A 14 6.02 7.02 6.79
C PHE A 14 6.26 7.91 5.56
N VAL A 15 5.74 9.12 5.58
CA VAL A 15 6.06 10.12 4.53
C VAL A 15 7.42 10.70 4.84
N LEU A 16 8.39 10.42 3.99
CA LEU A 16 9.79 10.77 4.20
C LEU A 16 10.01 12.23 3.85
N LEU A 17 10.69 12.95 4.74
CA LEU A 17 10.93 14.38 4.59
C LEU A 17 12.42 14.68 4.43
N SER A 18 12.75 15.58 3.50
CA SER A 18 14.11 16.10 3.31
C SER A 18 14.60 16.97 4.47
N GLN A 19 13.67 17.51 5.28
CA GLN A 19 13.94 18.35 6.45
C GLN A 19 12.89 18.08 7.54
N ASN A 20 13.22 18.35 8.80
CA ASN A 20 12.29 18.24 9.93
C ASN A 20 11.32 19.44 9.97
N GLU A 21 10.46 19.52 8.96
CA GLU A 21 9.52 20.62 8.77
C GLU A 21 8.27 20.11 8.05
N TRP A 22 7.10 20.49 8.56
CA TRP A 22 5.81 20.24 7.94
C TRP A 22 4.85 21.40 8.22
N ASP A 23 3.84 21.56 7.38
CA ASP A 23 2.77 22.53 7.55
C ASP A 23 1.44 21.80 7.76
N ILE A 24 0.99 21.76 9.01
CA ILE A 24 -0.28 21.13 9.41
C ILE A 24 -1.47 21.83 8.74
N LYS A 25 -1.44 23.17 8.65
CA LYS A 25 -2.54 23.92 8.04
C LYS A 25 -2.64 23.60 6.56
N LYS A 26 -1.49 23.46 5.88
CA LYS A 26 -1.44 22.97 4.52
C LYS A 26 -2.03 21.56 4.41
N LEU A 27 -1.66 20.63 5.29
CA LEU A 27 -2.25 19.28 5.29
C LEU A 27 -3.77 19.31 5.41
N ILE A 28 -4.31 20.07 6.38
CA ILE A 28 -5.76 20.21 6.58
C ILE A 28 -6.43 20.83 5.34
N ASN A 29 -5.83 21.89 4.78
CA ASN A 29 -6.36 22.57 3.61
C ASN A 29 -6.34 21.67 2.37
N ASP A 30 -5.26 20.91 2.14
CA ASP A 30 -5.14 19.96 1.04
C ASP A 30 -6.18 18.83 1.20
N CYS A 31 -6.31 18.26 2.41
CA CYS A 31 -7.34 17.26 2.71
C CYS A 31 -8.76 17.78 2.41
N LYS A 32 -9.05 19.03 2.76
CA LYS A 32 -10.34 19.65 2.47
C LYS A 32 -10.53 19.93 0.98
N ALA A 33 -9.51 20.44 0.30
CA ALA A 33 -9.59 20.84 -1.10
C ALA A 33 -9.69 19.63 -2.04
N ASP A 34 -8.89 18.59 -1.79
CA ASP A 34 -8.78 17.43 -2.68
C ASP A 34 -9.87 16.38 -2.42
N TRP A 35 -10.32 16.25 -1.17
CA TRP A 35 -11.14 15.13 -0.71
C TRP A 35 -12.39 15.55 0.06
N ASN A 36 -12.61 16.86 0.26
CA ASN A 36 -13.68 17.40 1.09
C ASN A 36 -13.65 16.91 2.56
N ILE A 37 -12.49 16.45 3.05
CA ILE A 37 -12.33 15.93 4.41
C ILE A 37 -12.09 17.11 5.36
N GLU A 38 -12.94 17.23 6.38
CA GLU A 38 -12.75 18.17 7.49
C GLU A 38 -12.01 17.47 8.62
N ILE A 39 -10.82 17.97 8.94
CA ILE A 39 -10.02 17.43 10.04
C ILE A 39 -10.07 18.43 11.21
N PRO A 40 -10.68 18.06 12.36
CA PRO A 40 -10.58 18.84 13.58
C PRO A 40 -9.12 19.06 13.99
N TYR A 41 -8.79 20.29 14.35
CA TYR A 41 -7.45 20.68 14.79
C TYR A 41 -7.52 21.40 16.12
N ASP A 42 -6.72 20.94 17.08
CA ASP A 42 -6.69 21.43 18.46
C ASP A 42 -5.57 22.47 18.72
N GLY A 43 -4.72 22.73 17.72
CA GLY A 43 -3.60 23.66 17.85
C GLY A 43 -2.23 23.01 18.10
N ASN A 44 -2.13 21.68 18.19
CA ASN A 44 -0.85 21.00 18.39
C ASN A 44 0.04 21.01 17.13
N GLU A 45 1.22 21.62 17.22
CA GLU A 45 2.15 21.78 16.09
C GLU A 45 3.03 20.54 15.80
N GLU A 46 3.08 19.57 16.71
CA GLU A 46 3.89 18.35 16.56
C GLU A 46 3.06 17.16 16.06
N ALA A 47 1.75 17.18 16.30
CA ALA A 47 0.85 16.12 15.88
C ALA A 47 -0.56 16.62 15.58
N LEU A 48 -1.17 16.05 14.55
CA LEU A 48 -2.58 16.19 14.21
C LEU A 48 -3.29 14.89 14.59
N VAL A 49 -4.13 14.93 15.62
CA VAL A 49 -4.95 13.79 16.05
C VAL A 49 -6.42 14.18 15.97
N ALA A 50 -7.19 13.43 15.21
CA ALA A 50 -8.60 13.70 14.96
C ALA A 50 -9.45 12.44 15.10
N VAL A 51 -10.56 12.56 15.83
CA VAL A 51 -11.60 11.53 15.90
C VAL A 51 -12.70 11.91 14.92
N MET A 52 -12.97 11.04 13.96
CA MET A 52 -13.93 11.21 12.88
C MET A 52 -14.89 10.01 12.85
N GLY A 53 -15.98 10.11 13.62
CA GLY A 53 -16.86 8.97 13.87
C GLY A 53 -16.11 7.87 14.65
N ASP A 54 -16.12 6.64 14.12
CA ASP A 54 -15.44 5.48 14.73
C ASP A 54 -13.97 5.34 14.31
N VAL A 55 -13.45 6.34 13.60
CA VAL A 55 -12.07 6.36 13.08
C VAL A 55 -11.25 7.41 13.84
N THR A 56 -10.02 7.06 14.18
CA THR A 56 -9.00 7.98 14.69
C THR A 56 -7.90 8.12 13.65
N LEU A 57 -7.72 9.34 13.15
CA LEU A 57 -6.59 9.74 12.32
C LEU A 57 -5.50 10.31 13.24
N ALA A 58 -4.26 9.88 13.04
CA ALA A 58 -3.10 10.50 13.66
C ALA A 58 -1.98 10.72 12.64
N VAL A 59 -1.47 11.95 12.57
CA VAL A 59 -0.29 12.33 11.80
C VAL A 59 0.67 13.04 12.74
N ALA A 60 1.91 12.55 12.85
CA ALA A 60 2.90 13.15 13.74
C ALA A 60 4.26 13.26 13.04
N ILE A 61 4.95 14.38 13.24
CA ILE A 61 6.31 14.55 12.73
C ILE A 61 7.32 13.91 13.68
N MET A 62 8.18 13.06 13.11
CA MET A 62 9.31 12.46 13.81
C MET A 62 10.59 13.17 13.37
N PRO A 63 11.36 13.79 14.29
CA PRO A 63 12.54 14.59 13.97
C PRO A 63 13.79 13.73 13.69
N ALA A 64 13.59 12.59 13.02
CA ALA A 64 14.64 11.65 12.66
C ALA A 64 14.24 10.84 11.42
N PRO A 65 15.21 10.27 10.69
CA PRO A 65 14.94 9.24 9.68
C PRO A 65 14.18 8.06 10.29
N VAL A 66 13.50 7.28 9.44
CA VAL A 66 12.95 5.98 9.79
C VAL A 66 14.08 5.11 10.36
N PRO A 67 13.89 4.49 11.53
CA PRO A 67 14.97 3.76 12.20
C PRO A 67 15.41 2.52 11.41
N ASN A 68 16.56 1.95 11.81
CA ASN A 68 17.06 0.64 11.34
C ASN A 68 17.33 0.50 9.84
N GLN A 69 17.35 1.61 9.08
CA GLN A 69 17.47 1.60 7.62
C GLN A 69 16.37 0.80 6.93
N GLU A 70 15.19 0.71 7.58
CA GLU A 70 14.08 -0.10 7.11
C GLU A 70 13.53 0.43 5.78
N ALA A 71 13.26 1.74 5.70
CA ALA A 71 12.78 2.37 4.48
C ALA A 71 13.76 2.16 3.31
N GLU A 72 15.07 2.30 3.55
CA GLU A 72 16.12 2.09 2.55
C GLU A 72 16.16 0.64 2.05
N HIS A 73 15.99 -0.32 2.96
CA HIS A 73 15.92 -1.74 2.61
C HIS A 73 14.75 -2.02 1.67
N TYR A 74 13.55 -1.55 2.03
CA TYR A 74 12.34 -1.76 1.23
C TYR A 74 12.30 -0.93 -0.05
N ALA A 75 12.97 0.23 -0.09
CA ALA A 75 13.16 1.00 -1.32
C ALA A 75 13.88 0.19 -2.41
N GLY A 76 14.76 -0.74 -2.02
CA GLY A 76 15.47 -1.63 -2.94
C GLY A 76 14.56 -2.62 -3.66
N ALA A 77 13.34 -2.84 -3.17
CA ALA A 77 12.36 -3.70 -3.84
C ALA A 77 11.65 -3.00 -5.01
N ASN A 78 11.68 -1.65 -5.09
CA ASN A 78 10.95 -0.90 -6.10
C ASN A 78 11.67 -0.89 -7.45
N TYR A 79 11.36 -1.87 -8.30
CA TYR A 79 11.90 -1.97 -9.66
C TYR A 79 11.40 -0.87 -10.62
N MET A 80 10.35 -0.12 -10.26
CA MET A 80 9.80 0.97 -11.08
C MET A 80 10.49 2.32 -10.82
N TRP A 81 11.23 2.44 -9.71
CA TRP A 81 11.87 3.69 -9.31
C TRP A 81 13.36 3.49 -9.02
N LYS A 82 14.18 3.68 -10.06
CA LYS A 82 15.64 3.48 -10.02
C LYS A 82 16.37 4.24 -8.90
N ASP A 83 15.85 5.41 -8.52
CA ASP A 83 16.47 6.31 -7.54
C ASP A 83 15.89 6.12 -6.13
N ALA A 84 14.96 5.17 -5.93
CA ALA A 84 14.22 4.98 -4.67
C ALA A 84 15.15 4.89 -3.47
N VAL A 85 16.20 4.06 -3.55
CA VAL A 85 17.15 3.86 -2.44
C VAL A 85 17.92 5.14 -2.10
N GLU A 86 18.44 5.84 -3.11
CA GLU A 86 19.25 7.05 -2.90
C GLU A 86 18.40 8.23 -2.41
N VAL A 87 17.19 8.40 -2.95
CA VAL A 87 16.24 9.41 -2.47
C VAL A 87 15.82 9.09 -1.04
N THR A 88 15.49 7.83 -0.75
CA THR A 88 15.11 7.39 0.60
C THR A 88 16.21 7.71 1.60
N LYS A 89 17.47 7.35 1.35
CA LYS A 89 18.61 7.66 2.25
C LYS A 89 18.78 9.14 2.61
N SER A 90 18.26 10.05 1.77
CA SER A 90 18.41 11.49 1.97
C SER A 90 17.44 12.10 2.99
N HIS A 91 16.42 11.33 3.42
CA HIS A 91 15.44 11.81 4.39
C HIS A 91 16.07 12.09 5.76
N LYS A 92 15.58 13.13 6.44
CA LYS A 92 16.08 13.59 7.75
C LYS A 92 15.02 13.51 8.84
N ALA A 93 13.76 13.42 8.43
CA ALA A 93 12.58 13.33 9.26
C ALA A 93 11.52 12.52 8.52
N HIS A 94 10.44 12.16 9.19
CA HIS A 94 9.29 11.55 8.55
C HIS A 94 7.99 11.95 9.26
N LEU A 95 6.88 11.99 8.51
CA LEU A 95 5.55 11.99 9.09
C LEU A 95 5.11 10.56 9.26
N MET A 96 4.75 10.17 10.48
CA MET A 96 4.05 8.93 10.73
C MET A 96 2.55 9.20 10.57
N VAL A 97 1.93 8.55 9.58
CA VAL A 97 0.49 8.65 9.30
C VAL A 97 -0.16 7.34 9.72
N SER A 98 -1.25 7.39 10.48
CA SER A 98 -2.00 6.19 10.87
C SER A 98 -3.50 6.43 10.93
N VAL A 99 -4.27 5.41 10.54
CA VAL A 99 -5.73 5.40 10.62
C VAL A 99 -6.20 4.17 11.39
N LEU A 100 -6.75 4.41 12.58
CA LEU A 100 -7.23 3.39 13.52
C LEU A 100 -8.76 3.42 13.57
N GLY A 101 -9.40 2.27 13.82
CA GLY A 101 -10.86 2.21 13.95
C GLY A 101 -11.35 0.78 13.72
N LYS A 102 -11.37 -0.04 14.78
CA LYS A 102 -11.66 -1.48 14.63
C LYS A 102 -13.07 -1.77 14.13
N ASP A 103 -14.02 -0.91 14.45
CA ASP A 103 -15.44 -1.10 14.14
C ASP A 103 -15.85 -0.39 12.84
N ALA A 104 -14.97 0.43 12.26
CA ALA A 104 -15.23 1.12 10.99
C ALA A 104 -14.90 0.23 9.79
N ASN A 105 -15.61 0.46 8.67
CA ASN A 105 -15.42 -0.28 7.42
C ASN A 105 -13.94 -0.24 6.98
N LEU A 106 -13.40 -1.41 6.64
CA LEU A 106 -11.98 -1.60 6.37
C LEU A 106 -11.51 -0.87 5.10
N LEU A 107 -12.30 -0.90 4.03
CA LEU A 107 -11.98 -0.22 2.77
C LEU A 107 -12.06 1.30 2.97
N GLU A 108 -13.09 1.79 3.65
CA GLU A 108 -13.24 3.23 3.92
C GLU A 108 -12.09 3.78 4.77
N ARG A 109 -11.57 2.99 5.71
CA ARG A 109 -10.35 3.34 6.46
C ARG A 109 -9.11 3.36 5.57
N GLY A 110 -8.97 2.40 4.67
CA GLY A 110 -7.91 2.37 3.66
C GLY A 110 -7.97 3.59 2.74
N LYS A 111 -9.18 3.98 2.29
CA LYS A 111 -9.40 5.17 1.45
C LYS A 111 -9.04 6.44 2.19
N LEU A 112 -9.50 6.61 3.43
CA LEU A 112 -9.13 7.76 4.26
C LEU A 112 -7.62 7.85 4.45
N PHE A 113 -6.97 6.71 4.76
CA PHE A 113 -5.53 6.63 4.91
C PHE A 113 -4.81 7.11 3.65
N THR A 114 -5.15 6.56 2.48
CA THR A 114 -4.54 6.94 1.20
C THR A 114 -4.77 8.42 0.87
N LYS A 115 -5.99 8.93 1.08
CA LYS A 115 -6.34 10.35 0.87
C LYS A 115 -5.44 11.26 1.72
N VAL A 116 -5.25 10.94 3.00
CA VAL A 116 -4.39 11.73 3.91
C VAL A 116 -2.91 11.60 3.56
N VAL A 117 -2.42 10.39 3.25
CA VAL A 117 -1.02 10.18 2.83
C VAL A 117 -0.72 10.97 1.55
N SER A 118 -1.63 10.95 0.57
CA SER A 118 -1.54 11.76 -0.66
C SER A 118 -1.45 13.26 -0.35
N SER A 119 -2.25 13.77 0.59
CA SER A 119 -2.15 15.17 1.04
C SER A 119 -0.84 15.46 1.80
N CYS A 120 -0.32 14.51 2.60
CA CYS A 120 1.01 14.64 3.22
C CYS A 120 2.14 14.69 2.18
N LEU A 121 2.00 13.97 1.06
CA LEU A 121 2.99 13.99 -0.02
C LEU A 121 3.03 15.31 -0.81
N LYS A 122 2.04 16.19 -0.63
CA LYS A 122 2.03 17.54 -1.19
C LYS A 122 2.80 18.56 -0.33
N GLN A 123 3.33 18.16 0.82
CA GLN A 123 4.19 19.01 1.65
C GLN A 123 5.49 19.37 0.92
N GLU A 124 6.01 20.59 1.13
CA GLU A 124 7.21 21.07 0.42
C GLU A 124 8.43 20.15 0.62
N ARG A 125 8.52 19.51 1.79
CA ARG A 125 9.66 18.68 2.17
C ARG A 125 9.47 17.19 1.89
N ALA A 126 8.29 16.76 1.45
CA ALA A 126 8.03 15.34 1.19
C ALA A 126 8.77 14.84 -0.05
N ILE A 127 9.49 13.73 0.09
CA ILE A 127 10.34 13.16 -0.98
C ILE A 127 9.95 11.73 -1.37
N ALA A 128 9.22 11.03 -0.51
CA ALA A 128 8.80 9.65 -0.70
C ALA A 128 7.74 9.25 0.34
N VAL A 129 7.06 8.13 0.13
CA VAL A 129 6.32 7.43 1.19
C VAL A 129 6.80 5.99 1.29
N TYR A 130 7.14 5.57 2.51
CA TYR A 130 7.36 4.17 2.86
C TYR A 130 6.05 3.60 3.42
N THR A 131 5.47 2.63 2.71
CA THR A 131 4.26 1.90 3.10
C THR A 131 4.26 0.55 2.38
N ASP A 132 3.61 -0.45 2.96
CA ASP A 132 3.24 -1.66 2.21
C ASP A 132 4.42 -2.40 1.55
N GLY A 133 5.55 -2.50 2.26
CA GLY A 133 6.69 -3.30 1.78
C GLY A 133 7.51 -2.66 0.66
N THR A 134 7.28 -1.38 0.34
CA THR A 134 8.10 -0.64 -0.63
C THR A 134 8.11 0.87 -0.34
N VAL A 135 8.91 1.61 -1.11
CA VAL A 135 8.91 3.08 -1.07
C VAL A 135 8.46 3.64 -2.40
N PHE A 136 7.44 4.49 -2.38
CA PHE A 136 6.83 5.08 -3.57
C PHE A 136 7.32 6.51 -3.81
N TYR A 137 7.44 6.85 -5.10
CA TYR A 137 7.66 8.22 -5.56
C TYR A 137 6.37 9.04 -5.32
N PRO A 138 6.44 10.27 -4.75
CA PRO A 138 5.25 11.03 -4.37
C PRO A 138 4.22 11.20 -5.49
N GLN A 139 4.65 11.53 -6.71
CA GLN A 139 3.72 11.74 -7.81
C GLN A 139 2.97 10.46 -8.18
N PHE A 140 3.65 9.30 -8.18
CA PHE A 140 3.01 8.02 -8.48
C PHE A 140 1.88 7.73 -7.50
N TYR A 141 2.15 7.85 -6.18
CA TYR A 141 1.15 7.63 -5.15
C TYR A 141 -0.02 8.62 -5.27
N CYS A 142 0.27 9.90 -5.50
CA CYS A 142 -0.76 10.91 -5.70
C CYS A 142 -1.62 10.63 -6.95
N ASP A 143 -1.02 10.18 -8.05
CA ASP A 143 -1.73 9.84 -9.29
C ASP A 143 -2.64 8.64 -9.08
N VAL A 144 -2.18 7.60 -8.40
CA VAL A 144 -3.00 6.42 -8.06
C VAL A 144 -4.13 6.81 -7.12
N ALA A 145 -3.86 7.58 -6.06
CA ALA A 145 -4.91 8.07 -5.16
C ALA A 145 -5.98 8.91 -5.87
N SER A 146 -5.62 9.61 -6.95
CA SER A 146 -6.54 10.50 -7.68
C SER A 146 -7.71 9.79 -8.36
N VAL A 147 -7.65 8.45 -8.54
CA VAL A 147 -8.79 7.68 -9.06
C VAL A 147 -10.04 7.86 -8.18
N MET A 148 -9.85 8.01 -6.87
CA MET A 148 -10.93 8.25 -5.91
C MET A 148 -11.59 9.64 -6.03
N GLN A 149 -10.96 10.58 -6.75
CA GLN A 149 -11.58 11.88 -7.04
C GLN A 149 -12.60 11.78 -8.17
N GLN A 150 -12.42 10.79 -9.05
CA GLN A 150 -13.28 10.58 -10.22
C GLN A 150 -14.47 9.69 -9.86
N ASP A 151 -14.25 8.72 -8.97
CA ASP A 151 -15.25 7.78 -8.48
C ASP A 151 -14.92 7.43 -7.02
N ASP A 152 -15.83 7.73 -6.09
CA ASP A 152 -15.59 7.50 -4.65
C ASP A 152 -15.63 6.00 -4.28
N GLU A 153 -16.19 5.15 -5.15
CA GLU A 153 -16.14 3.69 -5.00
C GLU A 153 -14.82 3.09 -5.47
N ALA A 154 -14.04 3.81 -6.30
CA ALA A 154 -12.78 3.31 -6.83
C ALA A 154 -11.77 2.99 -5.71
N LEU A 155 -11.03 1.90 -5.90
CA LEU A 155 -9.99 1.46 -4.98
C LEU A 155 -8.60 1.81 -5.55
N PRO A 156 -7.72 2.48 -4.78
CA PRO A 156 -6.35 2.79 -5.20
C PRO A 156 -5.45 1.56 -5.02
N ILE A 157 -5.72 0.49 -5.78
CA ILE A 157 -5.11 -0.85 -5.58
C ILE A 157 -3.57 -0.79 -5.55
N LEU A 158 -2.96 0.02 -6.43
CA LEU A 158 -1.51 0.15 -6.52
C LEU A 158 -0.86 0.91 -5.35
N ASP A 159 -1.65 1.62 -4.53
CA ASP A 159 -1.20 2.24 -3.27
C ASP A 159 -1.37 1.30 -2.07
N TRP A 160 -2.20 0.26 -2.21
CA TRP A 160 -2.57 -0.67 -1.13
C TRP A 160 -1.88 -2.03 -1.21
N VAL A 161 -1.47 -2.42 -2.41
CA VAL A 161 -0.88 -3.73 -2.69
C VAL A 161 0.33 -3.52 -3.58
N TRP A 162 1.48 -3.90 -3.06
CA TRP A 162 2.71 -3.97 -3.83
C TRP A 162 2.73 -5.26 -4.66
N PHE A 163 3.06 -5.13 -5.95
CA PHE A 163 3.21 -6.25 -6.88
C PHE A 163 4.70 -6.45 -7.15
N GLY A 164 5.34 -7.29 -6.33
CA GLY A 164 6.77 -7.50 -6.39
C GLY A 164 7.18 -8.61 -7.36
N VAL A 165 8.34 -8.46 -7.98
CA VAL A 165 8.97 -9.52 -8.78
C VAL A 165 9.83 -10.39 -7.88
N TYR A 166 9.72 -11.71 -8.00
CA TYR A 166 10.68 -12.65 -7.42
C TYR A 166 11.32 -13.52 -8.48
N ARG A 167 12.57 -13.93 -8.22
CA ARG A 167 13.36 -14.82 -9.08
C ARG A 167 14.09 -15.83 -8.21
N THR A 168 13.86 -17.10 -8.48
CA THR A 168 14.61 -18.24 -7.94
C THR A 168 15.41 -18.90 -9.06
N GLU A 169 16.19 -19.93 -8.75
CA GLU A 169 16.87 -20.74 -9.77
C GLU A 169 15.87 -21.47 -10.68
N GLU A 170 14.68 -21.79 -10.17
CA GLU A 170 13.70 -22.65 -10.84
C GLU A 170 12.56 -21.87 -11.50
N CYS A 171 12.21 -20.68 -10.99
CA CYS A 171 11.10 -19.89 -11.48
C CYS A 171 11.23 -18.39 -11.21
N ALA A 172 10.54 -17.58 -12.00
CA ALA A 172 10.25 -16.18 -11.73
C ALA A 172 8.74 -15.97 -11.68
N GLY A 173 8.30 -14.93 -10.98
CA GLY A 173 6.89 -14.63 -10.84
C GLY A 173 6.61 -13.28 -10.19
N ILE A 174 5.33 -13.03 -9.95
CA ILE A 174 4.83 -11.84 -9.25
C ILE A 174 4.18 -12.28 -7.94
N TYR A 175 4.42 -11.52 -6.87
CA TYR A 175 3.78 -11.69 -5.57
C TYR A 175 3.05 -10.42 -5.16
N THR A 176 2.00 -10.55 -4.35
CA THR A 176 1.36 -9.42 -3.68
C THR A 176 1.96 -9.20 -2.29
N TYR A 177 2.00 -7.95 -1.84
CA TYR A 177 2.25 -7.60 -0.45
C TYR A 177 1.29 -6.47 -0.05
N GLY A 178 0.43 -6.72 0.94
CA GLY A 178 -0.53 -5.74 1.46
C GLY A 178 -1.95 -6.27 1.57
N MET A 179 -2.27 -7.41 0.94
CA MET A 179 -3.59 -8.06 0.98
C MET A 179 -4.02 -8.40 2.41
N ARG A 180 -3.07 -8.80 3.27
CA ARG A 180 -3.39 -9.20 4.65
C ARG A 180 -3.89 -8.05 5.52
N LYS A 181 -3.58 -6.80 5.16
CA LYS A 181 -4.19 -5.62 5.81
C LYS A 181 -5.70 -5.54 5.54
N PHE A 182 -6.17 -6.16 4.46
CA PHE A 182 -7.57 -6.29 4.11
C PHE A 182 -8.18 -7.64 4.52
N GLY A 183 -7.46 -8.45 5.30
CA GLY A 183 -7.92 -9.76 5.76
C GLY A 183 -7.93 -10.83 4.66
N LYS A 184 -7.17 -10.62 3.58
CA LYS A 184 -7.02 -11.55 2.45
C LYS A 184 -5.61 -12.14 2.44
N GLU A 185 -5.46 -13.36 1.96
CA GLU A 185 -4.13 -13.97 1.82
C GLU A 185 -3.33 -13.29 0.70
N GLU A 186 -2.00 -13.24 0.88
CA GLU A 186 -1.11 -12.83 -0.22
C GLU A 186 -1.11 -13.89 -1.32
N MET A 187 -0.84 -13.47 -2.55
CA MET A 187 -0.94 -14.28 -3.76
C MET A 187 0.38 -14.29 -4.51
N GLU A 188 0.68 -15.41 -5.18
CA GLU A 188 1.83 -15.56 -6.06
C GLU A 188 1.43 -16.22 -7.38
N VAL A 189 1.94 -15.69 -8.49
CA VAL A 189 1.76 -16.25 -9.83
C VAL A 189 3.13 -16.54 -10.43
N TYR A 190 3.36 -17.79 -10.80
CA TYR A 190 4.57 -18.18 -11.52
C TYR A 190 4.42 -17.78 -12.99
N ALA A 191 5.40 -17.03 -13.51
CA ALA A 191 5.37 -16.60 -14.90
C ALA A 191 5.70 -17.74 -15.88
N ALA A 192 6.42 -18.78 -15.43
CA ALA A 192 7.03 -19.79 -16.30
C ALA A 192 7.80 -19.12 -17.48
N ASN A 193 7.18 -19.04 -18.67
CA ASN A 193 7.74 -18.37 -19.86
C ASN A 193 7.00 -17.07 -20.26
N ALA A 194 5.97 -16.66 -19.53
CA ALA A 194 5.19 -15.45 -19.79
C ALA A 194 5.97 -14.17 -19.44
N ASP A 195 5.56 -13.04 -20.03
CA ASP A 195 6.10 -11.73 -19.65
C ASP A 195 5.64 -11.36 -18.23
N LEU A 196 6.55 -10.82 -17.42
CA LEU A 196 6.25 -10.45 -16.04
C LEU A 196 5.25 -9.31 -15.93
N ASN A 197 5.14 -8.44 -16.95
CA ASN A 197 4.10 -7.40 -16.97
C ASN A 197 2.72 -8.01 -17.21
N ASP A 198 2.60 -8.96 -18.13
CA ASP A 198 1.33 -9.66 -18.37
C ASP A 198 0.87 -10.40 -17.10
N VAL A 199 1.80 -11.06 -16.41
CA VAL A 199 1.52 -11.74 -15.13
C VAL A 199 1.12 -10.75 -14.03
N ARG A 200 1.76 -9.57 -14.00
CA ARG A 200 1.41 -8.50 -13.06
C ARG A 200 0.02 -7.93 -13.33
N ASP A 201 -0.32 -7.68 -14.59
CA ASP A 201 -1.62 -7.14 -14.98
C ASP A 201 -2.74 -8.16 -14.67
N PHE A 202 -2.51 -9.44 -14.97
CA PHE A 202 -3.40 -10.54 -14.55
C PHE A 202 -3.62 -10.58 -13.04
N LEU A 203 -2.54 -10.46 -12.25
CA LEU A 203 -2.65 -10.49 -10.79
C LEU A 203 -3.32 -9.24 -10.25
N LEU A 204 -3.09 -8.08 -10.86
CA LEU A 204 -3.77 -6.83 -10.53
C LEU A 204 -5.29 -6.94 -10.73
N ASP A 205 -5.74 -7.55 -11.82
CA ASP A 205 -7.16 -7.78 -12.07
C ASP A 205 -7.79 -8.68 -10.99
N ILE A 206 -7.10 -9.75 -10.60
CA ILE A 206 -7.57 -10.65 -9.53
C ILE A 206 -7.63 -9.94 -8.19
N VAL A 207 -6.59 -9.18 -7.82
CA VAL A 207 -6.57 -8.40 -6.58
C VAL A 207 -7.70 -7.38 -6.56
N THR A 208 -7.93 -6.70 -7.68
CA THR A 208 -9.02 -5.73 -7.83
C THR A 208 -10.36 -6.41 -7.58
N TYR A 209 -10.63 -7.55 -8.25
CA TYR A 209 -11.84 -8.33 -8.02
C TYR A 209 -12.00 -8.77 -6.57
N VAL A 210 -10.93 -9.27 -5.94
CA VAL A 210 -10.96 -9.77 -4.56
C VAL A 210 -11.29 -8.68 -3.56
N LEU A 211 -10.73 -7.47 -3.73
CA LEU A 211 -10.99 -6.36 -2.83
C LEU A 211 -12.32 -5.67 -3.11
N ASP A 212 -12.66 -5.44 -4.37
CA ASP A 212 -13.89 -4.75 -4.78
C ASP A 212 -15.15 -5.58 -4.50
N CYS A 213 -15.10 -6.88 -4.77
CA CYS A 213 -16.23 -7.80 -4.52
C CYS A 213 -16.20 -8.45 -3.14
N ASP A 214 -15.24 -8.10 -2.27
CA ASP A 214 -14.99 -8.73 -0.97
C ASP A 214 -14.95 -10.27 -1.02
N VAL A 215 -14.26 -10.82 -2.02
CA VAL A 215 -14.17 -12.27 -2.24
C VAL A 215 -13.07 -12.87 -1.37
N THR A 216 -13.26 -14.07 -0.85
CA THR A 216 -12.21 -14.83 -0.17
C THR A 216 -11.89 -16.06 -1.00
N LEU A 217 -10.67 -16.10 -1.53
CA LEU A 217 -10.14 -17.25 -2.28
C LEU A 217 -9.60 -18.30 -1.32
N ASN A 218 -9.97 -19.56 -1.53
CA ASN A 218 -9.57 -20.68 -0.67
C ASN A 218 -8.73 -21.72 -1.43
N ASP A 219 -7.97 -22.50 -0.65
CA ASP A 219 -7.21 -23.64 -1.16
C ASP A 219 -8.12 -24.66 -1.87
N GLY A 220 -7.70 -25.11 -3.06
CA GLY A 220 -8.44 -26.09 -3.86
C GLY A 220 -9.58 -25.52 -4.71
N GLU A 221 -9.87 -24.22 -4.60
CA GLU A 221 -10.81 -23.53 -5.49
C GLU A 221 -10.18 -23.23 -6.87
N THR A 222 -10.99 -22.68 -7.76
CA THR A 222 -10.55 -22.19 -9.07
C THR A 222 -11.07 -20.79 -9.31
N ILE A 223 -10.28 -19.97 -10.00
CA ILE A 223 -10.67 -18.64 -10.48
C ILE A 223 -10.58 -18.58 -12.01
N GLY A 224 -11.35 -17.69 -12.63
CA GLY A 224 -11.31 -17.49 -14.07
C GLY A 224 -12.03 -16.21 -14.47
N PHE A 225 -11.65 -15.67 -15.63
CA PHE A 225 -12.26 -14.49 -16.25
C PHE A 225 -13.49 -14.86 -17.11
N SER A 226 -13.82 -16.15 -17.19
CA SER A 226 -15.05 -16.67 -17.81
C SER A 226 -15.55 -17.91 -17.05
N GLU A 227 -16.77 -18.36 -17.33
CA GLU A 227 -17.35 -19.56 -16.68
C GLU A 227 -16.58 -20.85 -17.02
N GLU A 228 -15.92 -20.89 -18.17
CA GLU A 228 -15.17 -22.05 -18.66
C GLU A 228 -13.74 -22.09 -18.14
N GLN A 229 -13.14 -20.93 -17.82
CA GLN A 229 -11.78 -20.85 -17.35
C GLN A 229 -11.69 -21.28 -15.88
N LYS A 230 -10.80 -22.23 -15.59
CA LYS A 230 -10.60 -22.78 -14.24
C LYS A 230 -9.12 -22.85 -13.91
N LEU A 231 -8.59 -21.75 -13.40
CA LEU A 231 -7.22 -21.62 -12.92
C LEU A 231 -7.17 -22.07 -11.46
N ARG A 232 -6.34 -23.06 -11.15
CA ARG A 232 -6.27 -23.62 -9.80
C ARG A 232 -5.70 -22.64 -8.80
N ILE A 233 -6.20 -22.72 -7.56
CA ILE A 233 -5.72 -22.00 -6.40
C ILE A 233 -5.15 -23.02 -5.42
N THR A 234 -3.93 -22.81 -4.95
CA THR A 234 -3.28 -23.68 -3.96
C THR A 234 -2.65 -22.86 -2.85
N LEU A 235 -3.01 -23.13 -1.60
CA LEU A 235 -2.36 -22.52 -0.44
C LEU A 235 -1.12 -23.33 -0.05
N SER A 236 0.06 -22.74 -0.20
CA SER A 236 1.32 -23.36 0.20
C SER A 236 2.26 -22.35 0.84
N ASP A 237 3.45 -22.79 1.24
CA ASP A 237 4.49 -21.86 1.68
C ASP A 237 4.81 -20.85 0.56
N ALA A 238 4.96 -19.59 0.97
CA ALA A 238 5.28 -18.50 0.06
C ALA A 238 6.72 -18.62 -0.44
N VAL A 239 6.97 -18.19 -1.67
CA VAL A 239 8.34 -18.24 -2.25
C VAL A 239 9.05 -16.91 -2.03
N ALA A 240 8.34 -15.79 -2.25
CA ALA A 240 8.89 -14.44 -2.09
C ALA A 240 8.76 -13.90 -0.66
N LEU A 241 7.80 -14.41 0.11
CA LEU A 241 7.42 -13.92 1.43
C LEU A 241 7.62 -14.98 2.51
N ASP A 242 7.62 -14.56 3.76
CA ASP A 242 7.56 -15.49 4.88
C ASP A 242 6.09 -15.94 5.10
N GLY A 243 5.88 -17.18 5.55
CA GLY A 243 4.55 -17.73 5.77
C GLY A 243 3.94 -18.40 4.52
N LYS A 244 2.62 -18.28 4.35
CA LYS A 244 1.87 -18.95 3.27
C LYS A 244 1.30 -17.97 2.26
N SER A 245 1.12 -18.39 1.02
CA SER A 245 0.45 -17.61 -0.02
C SER A 245 -0.43 -18.49 -0.90
N LEU A 246 -1.40 -17.88 -1.55
CA LEU A 246 -2.19 -18.53 -2.60
C LEU A 246 -1.40 -18.51 -3.92
N LYS A 247 -1.06 -19.69 -4.42
CA LYS A 247 -0.52 -19.88 -5.76
C LYS A 247 -1.67 -19.91 -6.75
N LEU A 248 -1.68 -18.99 -7.70
CA LEU A 248 -2.67 -18.96 -8.76
C LEU A 248 -2.04 -19.48 -10.05
N GLU A 249 -2.75 -20.39 -10.72
CA GLU A 249 -2.36 -20.84 -12.05
C GLU A 249 -2.50 -19.68 -13.06
N TYR A 250 -1.50 -19.55 -13.95
CA TYR A 250 -1.51 -18.55 -15.01
C TYR A 250 -2.06 -19.17 -16.30
N PRO A 251 -2.98 -18.49 -17.03
CA PRO A 251 -3.51 -19.01 -18.29
C PRO A 251 -2.39 -19.12 -19.34
N GLN A 252 -2.32 -20.27 -20.02
CA GLN A 252 -1.42 -20.52 -21.14
C GLN A 252 -2.14 -20.42 -22.48
#